data_AF-Q8BVJ1-F1
#
_entry.id   AF-Q8BVJ1-F1
#
_cell.length_a   1.000
_cell.length_b   1.000
_cell.length_c   1.000
_cell.angle_alpha   90.00
_cell.angle_beta   90.00
_cell.angle_gamma   90.00
#
_symmetry.space_group_name_H-M   'P 1'
#
loop_
_entity.id
_entity.type
_entity.pdbx_description
1 polymer ?
#
loop_
_entity_poly.entity_id
_entity_poly.type
_entity_poly.pdbx_seq_one_letter_code
_entity_poly.pdbx_strand_id
1 'polypeptide(L)'
;MKTQKLQHLAVVLLGNEHCENDWIMQFLKRNGGFVDLLFITYDSPWINGADILQWPLGVATYRQFPVVEASWTMLHDERPYICNFLGTAYENSSRQALMNILKQDGNDKLCWVSAREQWQPQETNESLKNYQDALLHSDLTLCPVGVNTECYRIYEACSFGSIPVVEDVMTAGHCGNTTSQHSAPLQLLKAMGAPFIFIKNWKELPAILEKEKTISLQEKIQRRKVLLHWYQHFKTELKWKFTKILESSFFINNKV
;
A
#
# COMPACT_ATOMS: atom_id res chain seq x y z
N MET A 1 -25.85 39.40 0.09
CA MET A 1 -25.23 38.09 0.37
C MET A 1 -23.78 38.31 0.74
N LYS A 2 -23.37 38.06 2.00
CA LYS A 2 -21.95 37.97 2.35
C LYS A 2 -21.45 36.63 1.79
N THR A 3 -20.70 36.65 0.70
CA THR A 3 -19.93 35.50 0.25
C THR A 3 -18.91 35.17 1.34
N GLN A 4 -19.10 34.04 2.03
CA GLN A 4 -18.06 33.52 2.93
C GLN A 4 -16.84 33.22 2.06
N LYS A 5 -15.74 33.95 2.28
CA LYS A 5 -14.46 33.66 1.62
C LYS A 5 -13.94 32.35 2.19
N LEU A 6 -13.47 31.45 1.33
CA LEU A 6 -12.76 30.25 1.74
C LEU A 6 -11.55 30.68 2.59
N GLN A 7 -11.51 30.24 3.85
CA GLN A 7 -10.46 30.64 4.79
C GLN A 7 -9.28 29.65 4.80
N HIS A 8 -9.58 28.37 4.63
CA HIS A 8 -8.61 27.29 4.72
C HIS A 8 -8.86 26.24 3.65
N LEU A 9 -7.79 25.67 3.11
CA LEU A 9 -7.86 24.59 2.13
C LEU A 9 -6.78 23.53 2.40
N ALA A 10 -7.20 22.29 2.60
CA ALA A 10 -6.33 21.12 2.55
C ALA A 10 -6.64 20.30 1.29
N VAL A 11 -5.61 19.71 0.69
CA VAL A 11 -5.73 18.82 -0.46
C VAL A 11 -5.24 17.42 -0.07
N VAL A 12 -6.04 16.40 -0.37
CA VAL A 12 -5.61 14.99 -0.33
C VAL A 12 -5.46 14.54 -1.77
N LEU A 13 -4.22 14.30 -2.20
CA LEU A 13 -3.84 14.05 -3.58
C LEU A 13 -3.37 12.61 -3.75
N LEU A 14 -4.05 11.88 -4.63
CA LEU A 14 -3.44 10.72 -5.29
C LEU A 14 -2.34 11.27 -6.22
N GLY A 15 -1.09 11.15 -5.79
CA GLY A 15 0.06 11.65 -6.54
C GLY A 15 0.27 10.91 -7.86
N ASN A 16 1.03 11.52 -8.77
CA ASN A 16 1.57 10.83 -9.93
C ASN A 16 2.54 9.71 -9.48
N GLU A 17 2.49 8.54 -10.11
CA GLU A 17 3.31 7.38 -9.76
C GLU A 17 4.83 7.59 -9.95
N HIS A 18 5.24 8.55 -10.78
CA HIS A 18 6.63 9.01 -10.95
C HIS A 18 6.99 10.20 -10.04
N CYS A 19 6.03 10.64 -9.22
CA CYS A 19 6.13 11.78 -8.31
C CYS A 19 6.28 13.15 -9.00
N GLU A 20 5.82 13.25 -10.24
CA GLU A 20 5.71 14.48 -11.03
C GLU A 20 4.45 15.27 -10.66
N ASN A 21 4.52 15.98 -9.53
CA ASN A 21 3.37 16.71 -8.99
C ASN A 21 3.58 18.23 -8.94
N ASP A 22 4.59 18.77 -9.66
CA ASP A 22 5.10 20.15 -9.46
C ASP A 22 4.02 21.22 -9.68
N TRP A 23 3.02 20.90 -10.49
CA TRP A 23 1.88 21.76 -10.77
C TRP A 23 1.15 22.23 -9.51
N ILE A 24 1.14 21.44 -8.42
CA ILE A 24 0.47 21.79 -7.17
C ILE A 24 1.26 22.84 -6.37
N MET A 25 2.57 22.95 -6.59
CA MET A 25 3.48 23.74 -5.76
C MET A 25 3.11 25.23 -5.75
N GLN A 26 2.68 25.78 -6.89
CA GLN A 26 2.24 27.19 -6.99
C GLN A 26 1.00 27.49 -6.14
N PHE A 27 0.18 26.48 -5.82
CA PHE A 27 -1.02 26.65 -5.02
C PHE A 27 -0.76 26.54 -3.53
N LEU A 28 0.41 26.06 -3.10
CA LEU A 28 0.76 25.98 -1.69
C LEU A 28 0.98 27.37 -1.10
N LYS A 29 0.46 27.59 0.11
CA LYS A 29 0.54 28.87 0.82
C LYS A 29 1.98 29.34 1.06
N ARG A 30 2.90 28.41 1.31
CA ARG A 30 4.34 28.69 1.43
C ARG A 30 4.95 29.33 0.17
N ASN A 31 4.31 29.13 -0.99
CA ASN A 31 4.72 29.66 -2.29
C ASN A 31 3.81 30.81 -2.76
N GLY A 32 2.99 31.38 -1.87
CA GLY A 32 2.06 32.47 -2.18
C GLY A 32 0.67 32.03 -2.66
N GLY A 33 0.38 30.73 -2.64
CA GLY A 33 -0.93 30.17 -2.99
C GLY A 33 -1.94 30.15 -1.83
N PHE A 34 -3.00 29.36 -1.98
CA PHE A 34 -4.15 29.28 -1.05
C PHE A 34 -4.37 27.90 -0.41
N VAL A 35 -3.56 26.90 -0.74
CA VAL A 35 -3.58 25.57 -0.11
C VAL A 35 -2.69 25.59 1.12
N ASP A 36 -3.28 25.44 2.30
CA ASP A 36 -2.56 25.41 3.59
C ASP A 36 -1.82 24.09 3.80
N LEU A 37 -2.43 22.96 3.39
CA LEU A 37 -1.94 21.61 3.66
C LEU A 37 -2.07 20.72 2.41
N LEU A 38 -1.04 19.92 2.14
CA LEU A 38 -1.05 18.89 1.12
C LEU A 38 -0.75 17.53 1.76
N PHE A 39 -1.70 16.62 1.66
CA PHE A 39 -1.53 15.20 1.94
C PHE A 39 -1.37 14.49 0.60
N ILE A 40 -0.22 13.87 0.36
CA ILE A 40 0.10 13.25 -0.93
C ILE A 40 0.44 11.77 -0.76
N THR A 41 -0.09 10.93 -1.65
CA THR A 41 0.29 9.51 -1.71
C THR A 41 1.69 9.30 -2.25
N TYR A 42 2.24 8.10 -2.03
CA TYR A 42 3.60 7.70 -2.40
C TYR A 42 4.68 8.43 -1.57
N ASP A 43 5.91 7.94 -1.65
CA ASP A 43 7.05 8.74 -1.18
C ASP A 43 7.20 9.96 -2.09
N SER A 44 7.58 11.09 -1.50
CA SER A 44 7.82 12.31 -2.25
C SER A 44 8.93 13.11 -1.58
N PRO A 45 9.88 13.68 -2.34
CA PRO A 45 10.96 14.48 -1.80
C PRO A 45 10.48 15.75 -1.08
N TRP A 46 9.22 16.15 -1.25
CA TRP A 46 8.67 17.36 -0.65
C TRP A 46 8.08 17.16 0.74
N ILE A 47 7.89 15.90 1.16
CA ILE A 47 7.35 15.58 2.48
C ILE A 47 8.26 16.20 3.53
N ASN A 48 7.71 17.14 4.30
CA ASN A 48 8.45 17.90 5.31
C ASN A 48 7.79 17.83 6.70
N GLY A 49 6.62 17.21 6.80
CA GLY A 49 5.91 17.00 8.06
C GLY A 49 5.23 18.25 8.64
N ALA A 50 5.31 19.39 7.97
CA ALA A 50 4.69 20.64 8.37
C ALA A 50 3.45 20.94 7.54
N ASP A 51 3.63 21.20 6.24
CA ASP A 51 2.56 21.56 5.30
C ASP A 51 2.41 20.56 4.14
N ILE A 52 3.43 19.73 3.90
CA ILE A 52 3.39 18.62 2.94
C ILE A 52 3.63 17.32 3.70
N LEU A 53 2.64 16.44 3.65
CA LEU A 53 2.48 15.28 4.50
C LEU A 53 2.25 14.02 3.66
N GLN A 54 2.88 12.92 4.07
CA GLN A 54 2.64 11.63 3.43
C GLN A 54 1.26 11.09 3.79
N TRP A 55 0.54 10.59 2.80
CA TRP A 55 -0.73 9.89 2.92
C TRP A 55 -0.57 8.46 2.36
N PRO A 56 -1.18 7.43 2.96
CA PRO A 56 -1.14 6.10 2.36
C PRO A 56 -2.01 6.06 1.10
N LEU A 57 -1.64 5.21 0.14
CA LEU A 57 -2.48 4.92 -1.02
C LEU A 57 -3.81 4.27 -0.60
N GLY A 58 -3.75 3.32 0.34
CA GLY A 58 -4.92 2.57 0.81
C GLY A 58 -5.37 1.47 -0.17
N VAL A 59 -6.62 1.03 -0.02
CA VAL A 59 -7.23 0.00 -0.89
C VAL A 59 -7.86 0.64 -2.13
N ALA A 60 -8.04 -0.13 -3.22
CA ALA A 60 -8.62 0.38 -4.46
C ALA A 60 -10.15 0.56 -4.37
N THR A 61 -10.63 1.57 -3.64
CA THR A 61 -12.07 1.87 -3.50
C THR A 61 -12.75 2.19 -4.82
N TYR A 62 -12.00 2.72 -5.80
CA TYR A 62 -12.49 2.94 -7.16
C TYR A 62 -12.85 1.65 -7.90
N ARG A 63 -12.33 0.49 -7.45
CA ARG A 63 -12.71 -0.85 -7.91
C ARG A 63 -13.69 -1.54 -6.96
N GLN A 64 -14.32 -0.79 -6.06
CA GLN A 64 -15.27 -1.29 -5.07
C GLN A 64 -14.66 -2.32 -4.11
N PHE A 65 -13.34 -2.23 -3.85
CA PHE A 65 -12.73 -3.05 -2.82
C PHE A 65 -13.37 -2.75 -1.45
N PRO A 66 -13.85 -3.75 -0.71
CA PRO A 66 -14.67 -3.54 0.48
C PRO A 66 -13.85 -3.05 1.67
N VAL A 67 -14.54 -2.44 2.63
CA VAL A 67 -14.02 -2.32 4.00
C VAL A 67 -14.21 -3.68 4.67
N VAL A 68 -13.10 -4.31 5.07
CA VAL A 68 -13.12 -5.66 5.64
C VAL A 68 -12.93 -5.58 7.16
N GLU A 69 -13.79 -6.29 7.89
CA GLU A 69 -13.65 -6.52 9.32
C GLU A 69 -12.97 -7.86 9.58
N ALA A 70 -12.09 -7.91 10.59
CA ALA A 70 -11.42 -9.14 10.95
C ALA A 70 -12.43 -10.15 11.50
N SER A 71 -12.39 -11.37 10.96
CA SER A 71 -13.24 -12.48 11.41
C SER A 71 -12.41 -13.57 12.08
N TRP A 72 -13.09 -14.44 12.84
CA TRP A 72 -12.46 -15.61 13.44
C TRP A 72 -11.86 -16.55 12.37
N THR A 73 -12.60 -16.81 11.30
CA THR A 73 -12.18 -17.69 10.20
C THR A 73 -10.94 -17.16 9.48
N MET A 74 -10.88 -15.85 9.21
CA MET A 74 -9.72 -15.19 8.59
C MET A 74 -8.43 -15.41 9.38
N LEU A 75 -8.54 -15.46 10.71
CA LEU A 75 -7.41 -15.65 11.61
C LEU A 75 -7.02 -17.12 11.73
N HIS A 76 -8.01 -17.98 12.00
CA HIS A 76 -7.78 -19.31 12.55
C HIS A 76 -7.73 -20.44 11.51
N ASP A 77 -8.36 -20.25 10.35
CA ASP A 77 -8.47 -21.33 9.36
C ASP A 77 -7.12 -21.61 8.70
N GLU A 78 -6.85 -22.89 8.43
CA GLU A 78 -5.72 -23.25 7.60
C GLU A 78 -5.97 -22.79 6.16
N ARG A 79 -4.96 -22.16 5.55
CA ARG A 79 -5.07 -21.58 4.22
C ARG A 79 -4.54 -22.59 3.19
N PRO A 80 -5.31 -22.93 2.15
CA PRO A 80 -4.90 -23.93 1.17
C PRO A 80 -3.74 -23.49 0.28
N TYR A 81 -3.46 -22.18 0.19
CA TYR A 81 -2.36 -21.64 -0.61
C TYR A 81 -1.31 -20.98 0.27
N ILE A 82 -0.04 -21.16 -0.08
CA ILE A 82 1.08 -20.50 0.59
C ILE A 82 1.13 -19.03 0.18
N CYS A 83 0.88 -18.74 -1.09
CA CYS A 83 0.90 -17.37 -1.58
C CYS A 83 -0.16 -17.09 -2.63
N ASN A 84 -0.39 -15.82 -2.97
CA ASN A 84 -1.16 -15.45 -4.15
C ASN A 84 -0.48 -14.34 -4.95
N PHE A 85 -0.76 -14.33 -6.25
CA PHE A 85 -0.52 -13.20 -7.12
C PHE A 85 -1.61 -13.13 -8.20
N LEU A 86 -2.39 -12.05 -8.16
CA LEU A 86 -3.37 -11.74 -9.20
C LEU A 86 -3.06 -10.35 -9.78
N GLY A 87 -2.96 -10.28 -11.10
CA GLY A 87 -2.71 -9.03 -11.79
C GLY A 87 -2.12 -9.18 -13.19
N THR A 88 -1.97 -8.05 -13.87
CA THR A 88 -1.39 -8.00 -15.22
C THR A 88 0.13 -8.12 -15.17
N ALA A 89 0.71 -9.09 -15.88
CA ALA A 89 2.15 -9.30 -15.97
C ALA A 89 2.68 -8.68 -17.28
N TYR A 90 3.11 -7.42 -17.22
CA TYR A 90 3.68 -6.72 -18.36
C TYR A 90 5.08 -7.23 -18.71
N GLU A 91 5.44 -7.19 -19.98
CA GLU A 91 6.81 -7.47 -20.42
C GLU A 91 7.81 -6.51 -19.78
N ASN A 92 9.03 -6.98 -19.52
CA ASN A 92 10.12 -6.21 -18.93
C ASN A 92 9.76 -5.57 -17.57
N SER A 93 8.85 -6.20 -16.83
CA SER A 93 8.42 -5.73 -15.51
C SER A 93 8.84 -6.70 -14.40
N SER A 94 8.88 -6.19 -13.18
CA SER A 94 9.06 -7.01 -11.99
C SER A 94 8.02 -8.15 -11.90
N ARG A 95 6.79 -7.90 -12.36
CA ARG A 95 5.74 -8.92 -12.40
C ARG A 95 6.10 -10.09 -13.31
N GLN A 96 6.78 -9.84 -14.43
CA GLN A 96 7.29 -10.89 -15.29
C GLN A 96 8.42 -11.68 -14.60
N ALA A 97 9.34 -10.99 -13.91
CA ALA A 97 10.39 -11.65 -13.13
C ALA A 97 9.82 -12.56 -12.04
N LEU A 98 8.82 -12.08 -11.29
CA LEU A 98 8.08 -12.88 -10.31
C LEU A 98 7.43 -14.12 -10.96
N MET A 99 6.72 -13.94 -12.06
CA MET A 99 6.04 -15.04 -12.75
C MET A 99 7.03 -16.08 -13.28
N ASN A 100 8.21 -15.66 -13.75
CA ASN A 100 9.26 -16.58 -14.20
C ASN A 100 9.78 -17.44 -13.04
N ILE A 101 9.99 -16.85 -11.86
CA ILE A 101 10.46 -17.57 -10.68
C ILE A 101 9.42 -18.58 -10.19
N LEU A 102 8.14 -18.18 -10.13
CA LEU A 102 7.05 -19.09 -9.75
C LEU A 102 6.96 -20.31 -10.68
N LYS A 103 7.17 -20.12 -11.99
CA LYS A 103 7.14 -21.20 -12.99
C LYS A 103 8.37 -22.10 -12.95
N GLN A 104 9.57 -21.53 -12.80
CA GLN A 104 10.83 -22.28 -12.83
C GLN A 104 10.92 -23.31 -11.71
N ASP A 105 10.43 -22.96 -10.52
CA ASP A 105 10.56 -23.80 -9.33
C ASP A 105 9.32 -24.68 -9.07
N GLY A 106 8.32 -24.64 -9.96
CA GLY A 106 7.03 -25.34 -9.76
C GLY A 106 6.22 -24.82 -8.55
N ASN A 107 6.57 -23.63 -8.07
CA ASN A 107 5.93 -22.96 -6.93
C ASN A 107 4.56 -22.36 -7.31
N ASP A 108 4.26 -22.25 -8.60
CA ASP A 108 2.94 -21.89 -9.12
C ASP A 108 1.82 -22.80 -8.58
N LYS A 109 2.11 -24.07 -8.30
CA LYS A 109 1.15 -25.03 -7.71
C LYS A 109 0.85 -24.77 -6.24
N LEU A 110 1.72 -24.04 -5.54
CA LEU A 110 1.56 -23.72 -4.12
C LEU A 110 0.82 -22.40 -3.91
N CYS A 111 0.64 -21.64 -4.98
CA CYS A 111 0.13 -20.28 -4.92
C CYS A 111 -1.10 -20.11 -5.79
N TRP A 112 -2.03 -19.27 -5.34
CA TRP A 112 -3.14 -18.84 -6.17
C TRP A 112 -2.63 -17.80 -7.17
N VAL A 113 -2.33 -18.23 -8.38
CA VAL A 113 -1.81 -17.35 -9.45
C VAL A 113 -2.85 -17.16 -10.54
N SER A 114 -3.23 -15.91 -10.80
CA SER A 114 -4.04 -15.53 -11.96
C SER A 114 -3.44 -14.29 -12.61
N ALA A 115 -2.52 -14.54 -13.55
CA ALA A 115 -1.88 -13.49 -14.33
C ALA A 115 -2.69 -13.21 -15.61
N ARG A 116 -2.82 -11.94 -15.98
CA ARG A 116 -3.38 -11.50 -17.26
C ARG A 116 -2.28 -10.84 -18.09
N GLU A 117 -2.35 -10.94 -19.41
CA GLU A 117 -1.42 -10.23 -20.30
C GLU A 117 -1.77 -8.74 -20.43
N GLN A 118 -3.06 -8.40 -20.35
CA GLN A 118 -3.56 -7.04 -20.48
C GLN A 118 -4.33 -6.57 -19.24
N TRP A 119 -4.28 -5.27 -18.97
CA TRP A 119 -5.07 -4.64 -17.92
C TRP A 119 -6.44 -4.26 -18.44
N GLN A 120 -7.45 -4.44 -17.59
CA GLN A 120 -8.84 -4.11 -17.90
C GLN A 120 -9.37 -3.12 -16.85
N PRO A 121 -10.08 -2.05 -17.27
CA PRO A 121 -10.53 -0.99 -16.36
C PRO A 121 -11.67 -1.41 -15.45
N GLN A 122 -12.50 -2.36 -15.88
CA GLN A 122 -13.67 -2.81 -15.13
C GLN A 122 -13.38 -4.16 -14.49
N GLU A 123 -13.37 -4.17 -13.16
CA GLU A 123 -13.39 -5.40 -12.37
C GLU A 123 -14.81 -5.96 -12.39
N THR A 124 -14.99 -7.25 -12.70
CA THR A 124 -16.29 -7.91 -12.57
C THR A 124 -16.50 -8.36 -11.13
N ASN A 125 -17.75 -8.56 -10.72
CA ASN A 125 -18.04 -9.10 -9.38
C ASN A 125 -17.35 -10.46 -9.16
N GLU A 126 -17.26 -11.27 -10.20
CA GLU A 126 -16.58 -12.56 -10.17
C GLU A 126 -15.07 -12.39 -9.98
N SER A 127 -14.42 -11.52 -10.76
CA SER A 127 -12.97 -11.33 -10.63
C SER A 127 -12.57 -10.63 -9.33
N LEU A 128 -13.40 -9.70 -8.83
CA LEU A 128 -13.25 -9.12 -7.50
C LEU A 128 -13.38 -10.18 -6.41
N LYS A 129 -14.41 -11.05 -6.49
CA LYS A 129 -14.59 -12.14 -5.54
C LYS A 129 -13.42 -13.12 -5.56
N ASN A 130 -12.97 -13.53 -6.75
CA ASN A 130 -11.81 -14.40 -6.90
C ASN A 130 -10.55 -13.77 -6.28
N TYR A 131 -10.37 -12.45 -6.41
CA TYR A 131 -9.26 -11.76 -5.77
C TYR A 131 -9.38 -11.74 -4.24
N GLN A 132 -10.57 -11.45 -3.70
CA GLN A 132 -10.81 -11.52 -2.26
C GLN A 132 -10.58 -12.93 -1.70
N ASP A 133 -11.05 -13.96 -2.41
CA ASP A 133 -10.84 -15.36 -2.04
C ASP A 133 -9.35 -15.71 -2.06
N ALA A 134 -8.58 -15.22 -3.04
CA ALA A 134 -7.13 -15.42 -3.07
C ALA A 134 -6.43 -14.77 -1.87
N LEU A 135 -6.84 -13.57 -1.46
CA LEU A 135 -6.31 -12.89 -0.27
C LEU A 135 -6.69 -13.65 1.01
N LEU A 136 -7.93 -14.13 1.12
CA LEU A 136 -8.43 -14.85 2.29
C LEU A 136 -7.78 -16.23 2.45
N HIS A 137 -7.58 -16.94 1.34
CA HIS A 137 -7.12 -18.33 1.32
C HIS A 137 -5.62 -18.51 1.11
N SER A 138 -4.82 -17.43 1.14
CA SER A 138 -3.37 -17.51 0.98
C SER A 138 -2.60 -16.91 2.16
N ASP A 139 -1.56 -17.56 2.66
CA ASP A 139 -0.76 -17.04 3.78
C ASP A 139 -0.02 -15.74 3.42
N LEU A 140 0.53 -15.69 2.20
CA LEU A 140 1.29 -14.55 1.68
C LEU A 140 0.58 -13.92 0.47
N THR A 141 0.74 -12.61 0.30
CA THR A 141 0.39 -11.91 -0.95
C THR A 141 1.65 -11.33 -1.56
N LEU A 142 1.94 -11.70 -2.80
CA LEU A 142 3.11 -11.21 -3.51
C LEU A 142 2.82 -9.82 -4.11
N CYS A 143 3.61 -8.83 -3.70
CA CYS A 143 3.44 -7.43 -4.05
C CYS A 143 4.64 -6.90 -4.87
N PRO A 144 4.79 -7.32 -6.15
CA PRO A 144 5.79 -6.75 -7.05
C PRO A 144 5.46 -5.29 -7.35
N VAL A 145 6.52 -4.50 -7.55
CA VAL A 145 6.38 -3.10 -7.92
C VAL A 145 5.61 -2.97 -9.23
N GLY A 146 4.83 -1.89 -9.32
CA GLY A 146 4.17 -1.45 -10.54
C GLY A 146 4.91 -0.27 -11.15
N VAL A 147 4.15 0.74 -11.57
CA VAL A 147 4.69 2.06 -11.93
C VAL A 147 5.27 2.75 -10.68
N ASN A 148 4.61 2.59 -9.54
CA ASN A 148 5.14 2.95 -8.21
C ASN A 148 5.42 1.69 -7.36
N THR A 149 6.34 1.81 -6.40
CA THR A 149 6.63 0.77 -5.40
C THR A 149 5.45 0.49 -4.49
N GLU A 150 4.76 1.53 -3.99
CA GLU A 150 3.56 1.38 -3.18
C GLU A 150 2.37 1.05 -4.08
N CYS A 151 1.61 0.00 -3.75
CA CYS A 151 0.45 -0.40 -4.54
C CYS A 151 -0.71 -0.86 -3.65
N TYR A 152 -1.93 -0.77 -4.20
CA TYR A 152 -3.17 -1.11 -3.50
C TYR A 152 -3.13 -2.51 -2.87
N ARG A 153 -2.49 -3.47 -3.55
CA ARG A 153 -2.35 -4.87 -3.12
C ARG A 153 -1.76 -5.00 -1.71
N ILE A 154 -0.84 -4.11 -1.33
CA ILE A 154 -0.23 -4.13 0.01
C ILE A 154 -1.32 -3.97 1.08
N TYR A 155 -2.18 -2.96 0.92
CA TYR A 155 -3.26 -2.64 1.86
C TYR A 155 -4.41 -3.64 1.80
N GLU A 156 -4.70 -4.15 0.62
CA GLU A 156 -5.73 -5.17 0.38
C GLU A 156 -5.34 -6.50 1.06
N ALA A 157 -4.08 -6.91 0.95
CA ALA A 157 -3.54 -8.06 1.66
C ALA A 157 -3.61 -7.90 3.18
N CYS A 158 -3.25 -6.72 3.70
CA CYS A 158 -3.40 -6.41 5.12
C CYS A 158 -4.85 -6.55 5.60
N SER A 159 -5.82 -6.18 4.76
CA SER A 159 -7.26 -6.25 5.09
C SER A 159 -7.76 -7.68 5.30
N PHE A 160 -7.11 -8.67 4.69
CA PHE A 160 -7.45 -10.10 4.78
C PHE A 160 -6.46 -10.92 5.62
N GLY A 161 -5.52 -10.25 6.29
CA GLY A 161 -4.49 -10.92 7.08
C GLY A 161 -3.52 -11.76 6.23
N SER A 162 -3.45 -11.56 4.92
CA SER A 162 -2.43 -12.18 4.07
C SER A 162 -1.18 -11.34 4.10
N ILE A 163 -0.03 -11.93 4.46
CA ILE A 163 1.18 -11.18 4.76
C ILE A 163 1.80 -10.66 3.47
N PRO A 164 1.97 -9.34 3.30
CA PRO A 164 2.59 -8.78 2.11
C PRO A 164 4.06 -9.21 2.00
N VAL A 165 4.44 -9.80 0.85
CA VAL A 165 5.82 -9.93 0.39
C VAL A 165 6.06 -8.77 -0.57
N VAL A 166 6.70 -7.72 -0.08
CA VAL A 166 6.82 -6.44 -0.76
C VAL A 166 8.20 -6.28 -1.37
N GLU A 167 8.24 -5.99 -2.66
CA GLU A 167 9.48 -5.65 -3.33
C GLU A 167 9.89 -4.21 -2.97
N ASP A 168 10.93 -4.11 -2.14
CA ASP A 168 11.46 -2.89 -1.58
C ASP A 168 12.51 -2.27 -2.52
N VAL A 169 12.05 -1.88 -3.71
CA VAL A 169 12.87 -1.29 -4.78
C VAL A 169 12.21 -0.01 -5.26
N MET A 170 12.99 1.07 -5.37
CA MET A 170 12.51 2.34 -5.91
C MET A 170 12.22 2.17 -7.42
N THR A 171 11.02 2.53 -7.85
CA THR A 171 10.66 2.56 -9.27
C THR A 171 11.21 3.82 -9.96
N ALA A 172 11.08 3.90 -11.29
CA ALA A 172 11.48 5.08 -12.03
C ALA A 172 10.72 6.34 -11.55
N GLY A 173 11.35 7.51 -11.69
CA GLY A 173 10.79 8.80 -11.28
C GLY A 173 11.62 9.49 -10.19
N HIS A 174 10.98 10.37 -9.42
CA HIS A 174 11.66 11.26 -8.46
C HIS A 174 11.20 11.07 -7.01
N CYS A 175 10.54 9.95 -6.70
CA CYS A 175 9.85 9.73 -5.43
C CYS A 175 10.77 9.69 -4.19
N GLY A 176 12.06 9.32 -4.31
CA GLY A 176 12.97 9.17 -3.16
C GLY A 176 14.30 9.92 -3.23
N ASN A 177 14.44 10.91 -4.11
CA ASN A 177 15.73 11.55 -4.42
C ASN A 177 16.12 12.68 -3.44
N THR A 178 16.00 12.48 -2.12
CA THR A 178 16.48 13.47 -1.13
C THR A 178 17.37 12.89 -0.05
N THR A 179 18.39 13.67 0.30
CA THR A 179 19.36 13.38 1.38
C THR A 179 18.72 13.24 2.77
N SER A 180 17.46 13.68 2.92
CA SER A 180 16.67 13.61 4.15
C SER A 180 15.81 12.35 4.30
N GLN A 181 15.70 11.50 3.27
CA GLN A 181 14.84 10.31 3.27
C GLN A 181 15.65 9.01 3.32
N HIS A 182 16.11 8.65 4.51
CA HIS A 182 16.97 7.46 4.71
C HIS A 182 16.27 6.10 4.54
N SER A 183 14.94 6.05 4.36
CA SER A 183 14.18 4.79 4.32
C SER A 183 13.30 4.58 3.10
N ALA A 184 13.36 5.45 2.08
CA ALA A 184 12.63 5.27 0.83
C ALA A 184 13.11 4.02 0.07
N PRO A 185 12.22 3.30 -0.67
CA PRO A 185 10.80 3.54 -0.79
C PRO A 185 9.98 3.03 0.42
N LEU A 186 8.66 3.26 0.44
CA LEU A 186 7.70 2.80 1.44
C LEU A 186 7.99 3.39 2.83
N GLN A 187 8.41 4.66 2.90
CA GLN A 187 8.87 5.29 4.13
C GLN A 187 7.80 5.23 5.24
N LEU A 188 6.56 5.60 4.92
CA LEU A 188 5.47 5.58 5.90
C LEU A 188 5.23 4.19 6.49
N LEU A 189 5.20 3.15 5.64
CA LEU A 189 4.96 1.78 6.06
C LEU A 189 6.11 1.27 6.96
N LYS A 190 7.36 1.54 6.59
CA LYS A 190 8.54 1.17 7.39
C LYS A 190 8.61 1.94 8.70
N ALA A 191 8.35 3.25 8.68
CA ALA A 191 8.34 4.09 9.88
C ALA A 191 7.26 3.67 10.89
N MET A 192 6.15 3.12 10.40
CA MET A 192 5.07 2.57 11.22
C MET A 192 5.32 1.10 11.63
N GLY A 193 6.49 0.52 11.33
CA GLY A 193 6.85 -0.84 11.73
C GLY A 193 6.02 -1.93 11.06
N ALA A 194 5.71 -1.78 9.77
CA ALA A 194 4.94 -2.76 9.01
C ALA A 194 5.52 -4.18 9.13
N PRO A 195 4.73 -5.20 9.55
CA PRO A 195 5.20 -6.57 9.74
C PRO A 195 5.22 -7.33 8.39
N PHE A 196 5.78 -6.72 7.36
CA PHE A 196 5.84 -7.26 6.01
C PHE A 196 7.15 -8.01 5.78
N ILE A 197 7.17 -8.84 4.74
CA ILE A 197 8.40 -9.44 4.23
C ILE A 197 8.91 -8.52 3.12
N PHE A 198 9.90 -7.68 3.41
CA PHE A 198 10.54 -6.83 2.42
C PHE A 198 11.66 -7.58 1.71
N ILE A 199 11.61 -7.63 0.38
CA ILE A 199 12.65 -8.26 -0.46
C ILE A 199 13.26 -7.23 -1.39
N LYS A 200 14.54 -7.40 -1.74
CA LYS A 200 15.21 -6.56 -2.75
C LYS A 200 15.17 -7.22 -4.13
N ASN A 201 14.97 -8.53 -4.17
CA ASN A 201 14.91 -9.27 -5.42
C ASN A 201 13.99 -10.49 -5.31
N TRP A 202 13.21 -10.76 -6.36
CA TRP A 202 12.35 -11.95 -6.39
C TRP A 202 13.11 -13.28 -6.29
N LYS A 203 14.41 -13.32 -6.56
CA LYS A 203 15.27 -14.50 -6.31
C LYS A 203 15.30 -14.95 -4.84
N GLU A 204 14.86 -14.10 -3.91
CA GLU A 204 14.69 -14.44 -2.50
C GLU A 204 13.40 -15.26 -2.23
N LEU A 205 12.43 -15.21 -3.16
CA LEU A 205 11.11 -15.83 -2.99
C LEU A 205 11.17 -17.34 -2.73
N PRO A 206 11.99 -18.15 -3.43
CA PRO A 206 12.01 -19.60 -3.20
C PRO A 206 12.35 -19.94 -1.74
N ALA A 207 13.34 -19.26 -1.14
CA ALA A 207 13.70 -19.45 0.26
C ALA A 207 12.60 -19.01 1.22
N ILE A 208 11.85 -17.95 0.88
CA ILE A 208 10.70 -17.49 1.65
C ILE A 208 9.58 -18.54 1.63
N LEU A 209 9.26 -19.11 0.45
CA LEU A 209 8.23 -20.14 0.32
C LEU A 209 8.62 -21.43 1.03
N GLU A 210 9.88 -21.87 0.94
CA GLU A 210 10.38 -23.03 1.70
C GLU A 210 10.27 -22.81 3.21
N LYS A 211 10.62 -21.61 3.69
CA LYS A 211 10.42 -21.26 5.10
C LYS A 211 8.95 -21.32 5.47
N GLU A 212 8.06 -20.72 4.68
CA GLU A 212 6.63 -20.64 4.95
C GLU A 212 5.95 -22.03 5.03
N LYS A 213 6.44 -23.02 4.28
CA LYS A 213 6.00 -24.44 4.37
C LYS A 213 6.24 -25.05 5.75
N THR A 214 7.32 -24.66 6.40
CA THR A 214 7.74 -25.24 7.69
C THR A 214 7.09 -24.57 8.90
N ILE A 215 6.43 -23.42 8.70
CA ILE A 215 5.79 -22.67 9.77
C ILE A 215 4.51 -23.39 10.21
N SER A 216 4.38 -23.61 11.52
CA SER A 216 3.19 -24.23 12.10
C SER A 216 1.95 -23.34 11.94
N LEU A 217 0.77 -23.95 11.94
CA LEU A 217 -0.49 -23.21 11.88
C LEU A 217 -0.61 -22.19 13.03
N GLN A 218 -0.14 -22.51 14.24
CA GLN A 218 -0.19 -21.58 15.38
C GLN A 218 0.66 -20.32 15.13
N GLU A 219 1.85 -20.47 14.56
CA GLU A 219 2.71 -19.34 14.21
C GLU A 219 2.11 -18.52 13.06
N LYS A 220 1.49 -19.17 12.05
CA LYS A 220 0.73 -18.48 11.00
C LYS A 220 -0.42 -17.65 11.58
N ILE A 221 -1.21 -18.23 12.48
CA ILE A 221 -2.29 -17.53 13.19
C ILE A 221 -1.74 -16.30 13.92
N GLN A 222 -0.62 -16.44 14.63
CA GLN A 222 -0.03 -15.34 15.37
C GLN A 222 0.44 -14.21 14.45
N ARG A 223 1.09 -14.52 13.33
CA ARG A 223 1.50 -13.52 12.32
C ARG A 223 0.30 -12.79 11.71
N ARG A 224 -0.80 -13.51 11.41
CA ARG A 224 -2.06 -12.90 10.94
C ARG A 224 -2.66 -11.94 11.96
N LYS A 225 -2.67 -12.31 13.25
CA LYS A 225 -3.11 -11.42 14.35
C LYS A 225 -2.27 -10.15 14.42
N VAL A 226 -0.94 -10.29 14.36
CA VAL A 226 -0.01 -9.15 14.38
C VAL A 226 -0.28 -8.21 13.21
N LEU A 227 -0.44 -8.76 11.99
CA LEU A 227 -0.71 -7.97 10.79
C LEU A 227 -2.05 -7.22 10.87
N LEU A 228 -3.13 -7.90 11.24
CA LEU A 228 -4.47 -7.30 11.32
C LEU A 228 -4.53 -6.22 12.41
N HIS A 229 -3.94 -6.48 13.58
CA HIS A 229 -3.83 -5.50 14.64
C HIS A 229 -2.99 -4.29 14.21
N TRP A 230 -1.83 -4.54 13.59
CA TRP A 230 -1.00 -3.47 13.03
C TRP A 230 -1.76 -2.63 12.02
N TYR A 231 -2.52 -3.24 11.10
CA TYR A 231 -3.24 -2.50 10.07
C TYR A 231 -4.41 -1.68 10.64
N GLN A 232 -5.10 -2.20 11.66
CA GLN A 232 -6.11 -1.43 12.40
C GLN A 232 -5.48 -0.22 13.12
N HIS A 233 -4.35 -0.43 13.79
CA HIS A 233 -3.61 0.64 14.44
C HIS A 233 -3.11 1.68 13.42
N PHE A 234 -2.51 1.25 12.32
CA PHE A 234 -2.06 2.10 11.22
C PHE A 234 -3.17 3.03 10.70
N LYS A 235 -4.37 2.49 10.43
CA LYS A 235 -5.53 3.30 10.01
C LYS A 235 -5.96 4.30 11.08
N THR A 236 -5.94 3.88 12.36
CA THR A 236 -6.35 4.71 13.49
C THR A 236 -5.38 5.87 13.72
N GLU A 237 -4.08 5.59 13.72
CA GLU A 237 -3.03 6.59 13.87
C GLU A 237 -3.05 7.62 12.75
N LEU A 238 -3.22 7.17 11.50
CA LEU A 238 -3.30 8.09 10.37
C LEU A 238 -4.56 8.95 10.41
N LYS A 239 -5.71 8.38 10.78
CA LYS A 239 -6.93 9.13 11.02
C LYS A 239 -6.71 10.20 12.09
N TRP A 240 -6.13 9.82 13.23
CA TRP A 240 -5.87 10.75 14.33
C TRP A 240 -4.87 11.85 13.94
N LYS A 241 -3.79 11.49 13.24
CA LYS A 241 -2.79 12.44 12.75
C LYS A 241 -3.42 13.43 11.76
N PHE A 242 -4.24 12.94 10.83
CA PHE A 242 -4.97 13.77 9.88
C PHE A 242 -5.88 14.78 10.58
N THR A 243 -6.74 14.32 11.49
CA THR A 243 -7.67 15.20 12.22
C THR A 243 -6.93 16.21 13.07
N LYS A 244 -5.87 15.80 13.78
CA LYS A 244 -5.06 16.69 14.62
C LYS A 244 -4.36 17.79 13.81
N ILE A 245 -3.84 17.46 12.63
CA ILE A 245 -3.19 18.44 11.75
C ILE A 245 -4.21 19.45 11.24
N LEU A 246 -5.38 19.00 10.79
CA LEU A 246 -6.45 19.89 10.35
C LEU A 246 -6.90 20.80 11.50
N GLU A 247 -7.11 20.24 12.70
CA GLU A 247 -7.55 21.01 13.85
C GLU A 247 -6.56 22.08 14.27
N SER A 248 -5.27 21.71 14.35
CA SER A 248 -4.20 22.64 14.71
C SER A 248 -3.96 23.72 13.65
N SER A 249 -4.09 23.38 12.38
CA SER A 249 -3.84 24.32 11.28
C SER A 249 -5.01 25.27 11.03
N PHE A 250 -6.26 24.80 11.19
CA PHE A 250 -7.45 25.56 10.79
C PHE A 250 -8.19 26.21 11.96
N PHE A 251 -8.09 25.68 13.18
CA PHE A 251 -8.95 26.13 14.29
C PHE A 251 -8.19 26.72 15.49
N ILE A 252 -6.92 26.35 15.71
CA ILE A 252 -6.18 26.85 16.88
C ILE A 252 -5.80 28.34 16.75
N ASN A 253 -5.70 28.89 15.54
CA ASN A 253 -5.36 30.30 15.31
C ASN A 253 -6.56 31.28 15.30
N ASN A 254 -7.79 30.80 15.55
CA ASN A 254 -9.00 31.64 15.59
C ASN A 254 -9.42 32.08 17.02
N LYS A 255 -8.52 31.95 18.00
CA LYS A 255 -8.66 32.55 19.34
C LYS A 255 -7.78 33.79 19.47
N VAL A 256 -8.16 34.88 18.81
CA VAL A 256 -7.72 36.25 19.14
C VAL A 256 -8.94 37.16 19.09
#